data_AF-A0A848SFB2-F1
#
_entry.id   AF-A0A848SFB2-F1
#
_cell.length_a   1.000
_cell.length_b   1.000
_cell.length_c   1.000
_cell.angle_alpha   90.00
_cell.angle_beta   90.00
_cell.angle_gamma   90.00
#
_symmetry.space_group_name_H-M   'P 1'
#
loop_
_entity.id
_entity.type
_entity.pdbx_description
1 polymer ?
#
loop_
_entity_poly.entity_id
_entity_poly.type
_entity_poly.pdbx_seq_one_letter_code
_entity_poly.pdbx_strand_id
1 'polypeptide(L)' 'MEFLERVIFASDAELLALWGVGFLMVAGFATMMERRRMKRARIDRVGWVPWFSLFFVSVIIGGGLLALALPGMMQG' A
#
# COMPACT_ATOMS: atom_id res chain seq x y z
N MET A 1 -22.03 -5.54 3.92
CA MET A 1 -22.19 -6.69 3.00
C MET A 1 -22.05 -6.25 1.54
N GLU A 2 -22.61 -5.10 1.16
CA GLU A 2 -22.41 -4.44 -0.17
C GLU A 2 -20.96 -4.39 -0.70
N PHE A 3 -19.98 -4.03 0.14
CA PHE A 3 -18.57 -3.99 -0.26
C PHE A 3 -18.01 -5.38 -0.61
N LEU A 4 -18.38 -6.40 0.18
CA LEU A 4 -17.97 -7.78 -0.07
C LEU A 4 -18.57 -8.29 -1.37
N GLU A 5 -19.82 -7.95 -1.67
CA GLU A 5 -20.47 -8.31 -2.93
C GLU A 5 -19.76 -7.66 -4.13
N ARG A 6 -19.38 -6.38 -4.05
CA ARG A 6 -18.58 -5.73 -5.10
C ARG A 6 -17.20 -6.35 -5.30
N VAL A 7 -16.54 -6.79 -4.23
CA VAL A 7 -15.22 -7.47 -4.34
C VAL A 7 -15.36 -8.87 -4.94
N ILE A 8 -16.45 -9.59 -4.66
CA ILE A 8 -16.70 -10.93 -5.21
C ILE A 8 -17.04 -10.86 -6.71
N PHE A 9 -17.63 -9.75 -7.18
CA PHE A 9 -17.93 -9.49 -8.59
C PHE A 9 -16.89 -8.61 -9.30
N ALA A 10 -15.80 -8.25 -8.63
CA ALA A 10 -14.80 -7.34 -9.17
C ALA A 10 -14.04 -7.95 -10.35
N SER A 11 -13.79 -7.13 -11.37
CA SER A 11 -12.86 -7.47 -12.45
C SER A 11 -11.44 -7.68 -11.91
N ASP A 12 -10.62 -8.50 -12.57
CA ASP A 12 -9.20 -8.66 -12.23
C ASP A 12 -8.48 -7.31 -12.11
N ALA A 13 -8.85 -6.34 -12.97
CA ALA A 13 -8.30 -4.98 -12.93
C ALA A 13 -8.72 -4.21 -11.66
N GLU A 14 -9.97 -4.34 -11.22
CA GLU A 14 -10.45 -3.72 -9.98
C GLU A 14 -9.81 -4.34 -8.75
N LEU A 15 -9.57 -5.66 -8.77
CA LEU A 15 -8.87 -6.36 -7.70
C LEU A 15 -7.41 -5.89 -7.60
N LEU A 16 -6.71 -5.77 -8.74
CA LEU A 16 -5.36 -5.21 -8.79
C LEU A 16 -5.35 -3.76 -8.28
N ALA A 17 -6.34 -2.95 -8.67
CA ALA A 17 -6.46 -1.58 -8.19
C ALA A 17 -6.64 -1.51 -6.67
N LEU A 18 -7.51 -2.35 -6.12
CA LEU A 18 -7.78 -2.42 -4.68
C LEU A 18 -6.52 -2.82 -3.89
N TRP A 19 -5.81 -3.84 -4.34
CA TRP A 19 -4.53 -4.23 -3.72
C TRP A 19 -3.48 -3.13 -3.86
N GLY A 20 -3.41 -2.48 -5.01
CA GLY A 20 -2.52 -1.34 -5.25
C GLY A 20 -2.73 -0.22 -4.23
N VAL A 21 -3.98 0.22 -4.05
CA VAL A 21 -4.37 1.19 -3.02
C VAL A 21 -4.03 0.67 -1.61
N GLY A 22 -4.28 -0.61 -1.33
CA GLY A 22 -3.92 -1.26 -0.07
C GLY A 22 -2.43 -1.12 0.27
N PHE A 23 -1.54 -1.43 -0.67
CA PHE A 23 -0.10 -1.28 -0.49
C PHE A 23 0.32 0.19 -0.32
N LEU A 24 -0.32 1.13 -1.04
CA LEU A 24 -0.03 2.56 -0.84
C LEU A 24 -0.48 3.06 0.55
N MET A 25 -1.57 2.53 1.10
CA MET A 25 -1.97 2.84 2.49
C MET A 25 -0.92 2.33 3.49
N VAL A 26 -0.39 1.13 3.30
CA VAL A 26 0.71 0.59 4.11
C VAL A 26 1.97 1.45 3.98
N ALA A 27 2.30 1.89 2.77
CA ALA A 27 3.42 2.81 2.54
C ALA A 27 3.25 4.15 3.27
N GLY A 28 2.05 4.73 3.21
CA GLY A 28 1.72 5.96 3.95
C GLY A 28 1.87 5.78 5.46
N PHE A 29 1.38 4.65 5.98
CA PHE A 29 1.54 4.30 7.40
C PHE A 29 3.02 4.13 7.79
N ALA A 30 3.80 3.40 6.98
CA ALA A 30 5.23 3.22 7.21
C ALA A 30 5.99 4.56 7.22
N THR A 31 5.63 5.47 6.33
CA THR A 31 6.18 6.84 6.30
C THR A 31 5.86 7.62 7.58
N MET A 32 4.62 7.53 8.07
CA MET A 32 4.22 8.16 9.34
C MET A 32 5.03 7.59 10.52
N MET A 33 5.23 6.28 10.55
CA MET A 33 6.00 5.62 11.60
C MET A 33 7.49 5.97 11.55
N GLU A 34 8.09 6.08 10.37
CA GLU A 34 9.48 6.52 10.23
C GLU A 34 9.65 7.98 10.69
N ARG A 35 8.72 8.87 10.35
CA ARG A 35 8.70 10.26 10.86
C ARG A 35 8.59 10.29 12.39
N ARG A 36 7.78 9.41 12.98
CA ARG A 36 7.68 9.28 14.45
C ARG A 36 8.98 8.75 15.06
N ARG A 37 9.69 7.84 14.38
CA ARG A 37 10.97 7.31 14.82
C ARG A 37 12.07 8.36 14.79
N MET A 38 12.16 9.15 13.72
CA MET A 38 13.14 10.23 13.56
C MET A 38 13.01 11.34 14.61
N LYS A 39 11.81 11.55 15.17
CA LYS A 39 11.57 12.55 16.21
C LYS A 39 12.01 12.10 17.62
N ARG A 40 12.46 10.87 17.81
CA ARG A 40 12.83 10.35 19.13
C ARG A 40 14.34 10.48 19.35
N ALA A 41 14.71 11.01 20.52
CA ALA A 41 16.10 11.27 20.90
C ALA A 41 16.96 10.02 21.09
N ARG A 42 16.36 8.84 21.32
CA ARG A 42 17.07 7.56 21.44
C ARG A 42 16.48 6.54 20.48
N ILE A 43 17.01 6.47 19.26
CA ILE A 43 16.54 5.57 18.21
C ILE A 43 16.72 4.09 18.56
N ASP A 44 17.71 3.77 19.41
CA ASP A 44 18.07 2.40 19.80
C ASP A 44 16.97 1.67 20.58
N ARG A 45 15.97 2.40 21.11
CA ARG A 45 14.83 1.83 21.86
C ARG A 45 13.50 1.85 21.09
N VAL A 46 13.46 2.32 19.84
CA VAL A 46 12.20 2.67 19.16
C VAL A 46 11.60 1.52 18.35
N GLY A 47 12.38 0.51 18.00
CA GLY A 47 11.87 -0.70 17.37
C GLY A 47 12.75 -1.24 16.25
N TRP A 48 12.64 -2.54 16.06
CA TRP A 48 13.38 -3.37 15.10
C TRP A 48 12.88 -3.24 13.66
N VAL A 49 11.73 -2.60 13.44
CA VAL A 49 11.04 -2.58 12.15
C VAL A 49 11.70 -1.59 11.18
N PRO A 50 12.12 -2.02 9.97
CA PRO A 50 12.70 -1.16 8.96
C PRO A 50 11.59 -0.42 8.18
N TRP A 51 11.02 0.63 8.78
CA TRP A 51 9.88 1.36 8.20
C TRP A 51 10.16 1.92 6.79
N PHE A 52 11.39 2.39 6.52
CA PHE A 52 11.76 2.86 5.18
C PHE A 52 11.72 1.72 4.14
N SER A 53 12.26 0.55 4.46
CA SER A 53 12.22 -0.62 3.57
C SER A 53 10.78 -1.08 3.34
N LEU A 54 9.95 -1.07 4.37
CA LEU A 54 8.52 -1.41 4.26
C LEU A 54 7.79 -0.42 3.35
N PHE A 55 8.03 0.88 3.53
CA PHE A 55 7.54 1.92 2.64
C PHE A 55 7.97 1.66 1.18
N PHE A 56 9.26 1.45 0.96
CA PHE A 56 9.84 1.35 -0.38
C PHE A 56 9.26 0.17 -1.16
N VAL A 57 9.22 -1.02 -0.55
CA VAL A 57 8.63 -2.22 -1.16
C VAL A 57 7.14 -2.03 -1.42
N SER A 58 6.41 -1.46 -0.46
CA SER A 58 4.97 -1.24 -0.60
C SER A 58 4.63 -0.23 -1.70
N VAL A 59 5.42 0.84 -1.87
CA VAL A 59 5.23 1.78 -2.99
C VAL A 59 5.47 1.11 -4.33
N ILE A 60 6.52 0.30 -4.45
CA ILE A 60 6.84 -0.37 -5.71
C ILE A 60 5.73 -1.35 -6.10
N ILE A 61 5.29 -2.20 -5.16
CA ILE A 61 4.22 -3.16 -5.40
C ILE A 61 2.91 -2.40 -5.68
N GLY A 62 2.54 -1.44 -4.82
CA GLY A 62 1.30 -0.69 -4.97
C GLY A 62 1.23 0.08 -6.28
N GLY A 63 2.29 0.80 -6.62
CA GLY A 63 2.40 1.51 -7.89
C GLY A 63 2.38 0.58 -9.10
N GLY A 64 3.07 -0.56 -9.03
CA GLY A 64 3.06 -1.58 -10.08
C GLY A 64 1.67 -2.17 -10.31
N LEU A 65 0.94 -2.52 -9.24
CA LEU A 65 -0.42 -3.06 -9.34
C LEU A 65 -1.40 -2.04 -9.93
N LEU A 66 -1.30 -0.77 -9.52
CA LEU A 66 -2.10 0.31 -10.12
C LEU A 66 -1.78 0.50 -11.60
N ALA A 67 -0.50 0.46 -11.98
CA ALA A 67 -0.08 0.60 -13.37
C ALA A 67 -0.63 -0.55 -14.25
N LEU A 68 -0.69 -1.77 -13.71
CA LEU A 68 -1.26 -2.94 -14.39
C LEU A 68 -2.80 -2.92 -14.44
N ALA A 69 -3.45 -2.32 -13.44
CA ALA A 69 -4.90 -2.17 -13.41
C ALA A 69 -5.41 -1.18 -14.48
N LEU A 70 -4.64 -0.12 -14.77
CA LEU A 70 -5.04 0.97 -15.66
C LEU A 70 -5.56 0.49 -17.04
N PRO A 71 -4.84 -0.34 -17.82
CA PRO A 71 -5.35 -0.82 -19.10
C PRO A 71 -6.65 -1.61 -18.99
N GLY A 72 -6.78 -2.46 -17.96
CA GLY A 72 -7.97 -3.27 -17.75
C GLY A 72 -9.19 -2.44 -17.36
N MET A 73 -8.99 -1.31 -16.67
CA MET A 73 -10.05 -0.35 -16.36
C MET A 73 -10.44 0.55 -17.54
N MET A 74 -9.54 0.75 -18.51
CA MET A 74 -9.81 1.56 -19.70
C MET A 74 -10.49 0.78 -20.83
N GLN A 75 -10.42 -0.56 -20.79
CA GLN A 75 -10.99 -1.46 -21.80
C GLN A 75 -12.36 -2.03 -21.41
N GLY A 76 -12.76 -1.91 -20.14
CA GLY A 76 -14.10 -2.25 -19.64
C GLY A 76 -15.04 -1.06 -19.70
#